data_AF-A0AAD7QWN3-F1
#
_entry.id   AF-A0AAD7QWN3-F1
#
_cell.length_a   1.000
_cell.length_b   1.000
_cell.length_c   1.000
_cell.angle_alpha   90.00
_cell.angle_beta   90.00
_cell.angle_gamma   90.00
#
_symmetry.space_group_name_H-M   'P 1'
#
loop_
_entity.id
_entity.type
_entity.pdbx_description
1 polymer ?
#
loop_
_entity_poly.entity_id
_entity_poly.type
_entity_poly.pdbx_seq_one_letter_code
_entity_poly.pdbx_strand_id
1 'polypeptide(L)'
;MDKATKEKFSKKLQKSVRSFRFSRLPRAARGIIILVIVGMFVFLLSVLAPAHHTGTQMLLPGDLDPAFLETPSRLCPSNNADKRKILSSVSNPFMTAMRISFNTLDKTAAARQDAMSYKFNPSILPLPPKAPYPYIGFAAEAKGNTFDLYACFLVRGQKKISKRLGLQCATEPERIEITTVESGECREHLFLSLRKGPQTPRVFFAPDGTPILTYSGNSETDCIGVWMVDARVAYPPLMEWFPNPPLQHLQPIELQRPGKKLEREQNWTFMFERNQTFIQQDLYPRTYSSIGWQNRNLAPRSFKCVNALTQNREAVALRQATNTLRLSLCNWPCTATAENTVLISIIHVKHAEGYRPYYERRVLVTTAQFPFDVIGISPSLVYTGTDEQDVLYTMSLTWDSRQGPRKDREDVYSMDKSKYAVKSQMTEDDVSSDEQEAPEEPKKEKIEKRETAQEKKMRKLHEKQQELADKNIFRDYTIENPQLSGIESDYYHGYLNDVVLIGFGIEDREAAVLDVRASDLVECIKKCAD
;
A
#
# COMPACT_ATOMS: atom_id res chain seq x y z
N MET A 1 44.82 13.46 -7.42
CA MET A 1 46.27 13.16 -7.56
C MET A 1 46.83 13.98 -8.70
N ASP A 2 47.87 14.77 -8.43
CA ASP A 2 48.60 15.55 -9.44
C ASP A 2 49.29 14.63 -10.46
N LYS A 3 49.48 15.15 -11.69
CA LYS A 3 50.09 14.50 -12.85
C LYS A 3 51.47 13.93 -12.53
N ALA A 4 52.26 14.60 -11.70
CA ALA A 4 53.56 14.10 -11.26
C ALA A 4 53.45 12.84 -10.39
N THR A 5 52.38 12.73 -9.59
CA THR A 5 52.13 11.54 -8.75
C THR A 5 51.70 10.33 -9.60
N LYS A 6 50.91 10.56 -10.66
CA LYS A 6 50.51 9.50 -11.61
C LYS A 6 51.71 8.94 -12.39
N GLU A 7 52.63 9.79 -12.82
CA GLU A 7 53.81 9.37 -13.56
C GLU A 7 54.79 8.56 -12.70
N LYS A 8 54.96 8.95 -11.43
CA LYS A 8 55.78 8.24 -10.46
C LYS A 8 55.20 6.86 -10.11
N PHE A 9 53.87 6.76 -10.01
CA PHE A 9 53.19 5.49 -9.79
C PHE A 9 53.30 4.55 -11.01
N SER A 10 53.13 5.08 -12.23
CA SER A 10 53.28 4.33 -13.49
C SER A 10 54.68 3.76 -13.66
N LYS A 11 55.73 4.55 -13.41
CA LYS A 11 57.13 4.09 -13.46
C LYS A 11 57.42 3.01 -12.39
N LYS A 12 56.81 3.10 -11.21
CA LYS A 12 56.90 2.06 -10.16
C LYS A 12 56.23 0.76 -10.58
N LEU A 13 55.05 0.84 -11.21
CA LEU A 13 54.33 -0.32 -11.72
C LEU A 13 55.11 -1.03 -12.84
N GLN A 14 55.63 -0.27 -13.81
CA GLN A 14 56.45 -0.83 -14.91
C GLN A 14 57.70 -1.54 -14.42
N LYS A 15 58.35 -1.02 -13.36
CA LYS A 15 59.53 -1.65 -12.75
C LYS A 15 59.17 -2.95 -12.02
N SER A 16 57.99 -3.02 -11.40
CA SER A 16 57.50 -4.21 -10.69
C SER A 16 57.01 -5.32 -11.64
N VAL A 17 56.49 -4.97 -12.81
CA VAL A 17 56.07 -5.95 -13.84
C VAL A 17 57.27 -6.56 -14.55
N ARG A 18 58.36 -5.82 -14.76
CA ARG A 18 59.60 -6.34 -15.39
C ARG A 18 60.39 -7.34 -14.53
N SER A 19 60.18 -7.38 -13.21
CA SER A 19 60.89 -8.34 -12.33
C SER A 19 60.17 -9.68 -12.15
N PHE A 20 58.98 -9.86 -12.73
CA PHE A 20 58.18 -11.08 -12.54
C PHE A 20 58.49 -12.12 -13.63
N ARG A 21 59.45 -13.03 -13.36
CA ARG A 21 59.75 -14.17 -14.24
C ARG A 21 58.64 -15.23 -14.14
N PHE A 22 57.82 -15.32 -15.18
CA PHE A 22 56.73 -16.30 -15.32
C PHE A 22 57.16 -17.77 -15.49
N SER A 23 58.45 -18.11 -15.37
CA SER A 23 58.99 -19.43 -15.72
C SER A 23 58.81 -20.52 -14.65
N ARG A 24 58.20 -20.24 -13.49
CA ARG A 24 58.02 -21.23 -12.39
C ARG A 24 56.58 -21.39 -11.87
N LEU A 25 55.57 -21.20 -12.71
CA LEU A 25 54.16 -21.41 -12.34
C LEU A 25 53.52 -22.54 -13.17
N PRO A 26 52.77 -23.47 -12.52
CA PRO A 26 52.08 -24.55 -13.21
C PRO A 26 51.01 -24.02 -14.18
N ARG A 27 50.79 -24.73 -15.30
CA ARG A 27 49.98 -24.26 -16.44
C ARG A 27 48.56 -23.79 -16.08
N ALA A 28 47.93 -24.38 -15.05
CA ALA A 28 46.60 -23.98 -14.58
C ALA A 28 46.55 -22.58 -13.95
N ALA A 29 47.62 -22.14 -13.28
CA ALA A 29 47.68 -20.81 -12.66
C ALA A 29 47.86 -19.67 -13.68
N ARG A 30 48.41 -19.97 -14.86
CA ARG A 30 48.61 -18.97 -15.92
C ARG A 30 47.30 -18.52 -16.56
N GLY A 31 46.34 -19.42 -16.72
CA GLY A 31 45.02 -19.09 -17.30
C GLY A 31 44.20 -18.15 -16.43
N ILE A 32 44.20 -18.38 -15.12
CA ILE A 32 43.44 -17.58 -14.15
C ILE A 32 44.00 -16.15 -14.05
N ILE A 33 45.33 -16.01 -14.02
CA ILE A 33 45.97 -14.69 -13.92
C ILE A 33 45.72 -13.85 -15.19
N ILE A 34 45.73 -14.46 -16.37
CA ILE A 34 45.42 -13.75 -17.63
C ILE A 34 43.97 -13.29 -17.64
N LEU A 35 43.02 -14.13 -17.21
CA LEU A 35 41.60 -13.78 -17.11
C LEU A 35 41.34 -12.61 -16.15
N VAL A 36 42.02 -12.60 -14.99
CA VAL A 36 41.89 -11.50 -14.01
C VAL A 36 42.47 -10.19 -14.55
N ILE A 37 43.61 -10.25 -15.26
CA ILE A 37 44.24 -9.06 -15.84
C ILE A 37 43.39 -8.50 -16.99
N VAL A 38 42.85 -9.36 -17.85
CA VAL A 38 41.97 -8.93 -18.96
C VAL A 38 40.66 -8.34 -18.43
N GLY A 39 40.05 -8.95 -17.39
CA GLY A 39 38.85 -8.42 -16.74
C GLY A 39 39.08 -7.04 -16.11
N MET A 40 40.23 -6.84 -15.45
CA MET A 40 40.61 -5.54 -14.88
C MET A 40 40.87 -4.48 -15.96
N PHE A 41 41.40 -4.86 -17.12
CA PHE A 41 41.67 -3.93 -18.23
C PHE A 41 40.40 -3.48 -18.95
N VAL A 42 39.42 -4.38 -19.12
CA VAL A 42 38.10 -4.08 -19.68
C VAL A 42 37.32 -3.14 -18.74
N PHE A 43 37.38 -3.38 -17.43
CA PHE A 43 36.75 -2.51 -16.44
C PHE A 43 37.37 -1.10 -16.38
N LEU A 44 38.69 -0.98 -16.59
CA LEU A 44 39.37 0.31 -16.63
C LEU A 44 39.03 1.13 -17.89
N LEU A 45 38.76 0.47 -19.01
CA LEU A 45 38.37 1.12 -20.28
C LEU A 45 36.92 1.63 -20.25
N SER A 46 36.00 0.99 -19.50
CA SER A 46 34.63 1.48 -19.32
C SER A 46 34.51 2.73 -18.44
N VAL A 47 35.51 3.02 -17.61
CA VAL A 47 35.47 4.17 -16.67
C VAL A 47 36.04 5.47 -17.29
N LEU A 48 36.63 5.41 -18.49
CA LEU A 48 37.36 6.55 -19.08
C LEU A 48 36.79 7.11 -20.40
N ALA A 49 35.58 6.74 -20.82
CA ALA A 49 34.95 7.30 -22.01
C ALA A 49 34.06 8.53 -21.68
N PRO A 50 34.36 9.74 -22.20
CA PRO A 50 33.47 10.90 -22.06
C PRO A 50 32.42 10.92 -23.18
N ALA A 51 31.14 11.08 -22.83
CA ALA A 51 30.07 11.31 -23.79
C ALA A 51 29.87 12.81 -24.04
N HIS A 52 30.08 13.22 -25.29
CA HIS A 52 29.69 14.52 -25.86
C HIS A 52 28.26 14.44 -26.44
N HIS A 53 27.48 15.53 -26.30
CA HIS A 53 26.67 16.24 -27.34
C HIS A 53 25.45 16.96 -26.73
N THR A 54 25.48 18.31 -26.68
CA THR A 54 24.87 19.31 -27.60
C THR A 54 23.34 19.34 -27.58
N GLY A 55 22.79 20.48 -27.16
CA GLY A 55 21.35 20.76 -27.13
C GLY A 55 20.84 21.53 -28.34
N THR A 56 19.51 21.69 -28.37
CA THR A 56 18.82 22.76 -29.09
C THR A 56 17.43 22.99 -28.48
N GLN A 57 17.09 24.27 -28.30
CA GLN A 57 15.81 24.80 -27.82
C GLN A 57 14.75 24.82 -28.92
N MET A 58 13.47 24.75 -28.55
CA MET A 58 12.37 25.35 -29.32
C MET A 58 11.22 25.78 -28.40
N LEU A 59 10.65 26.95 -28.70
CA LEU A 59 9.66 27.73 -27.94
C LEU A 59 8.21 27.39 -28.33
N LEU A 60 7.33 27.33 -27.31
CA LEU A 60 5.91 27.82 -27.09
C LEU A 60 4.96 28.11 -28.29
N PRO A 61 3.59 28.13 -28.16
CA PRO A 61 2.80 28.61 -27.00
C PRO A 61 1.43 27.92 -26.71
N GLY A 62 0.72 28.35 -25.64
CA GLY A 62 -0.75 28.25 -25.55
C GLY A 62 -1.32 27.96 -24.15
N ASP A 63 -1.68 29.02 -23.42
CA ASP A 63 -2.22 29.04 -22.06
C ASP A 63 -3.63 28.47 -21.88
N LEU A 64 -3.86 27.78 -20.76
CA LEU A 64 -5.18 27.64 -20.12
C LEU A 64 -5.01 27.83 -18.60
N ASP A 65 -5.42 29.01 -18.11
CA ASP A 65 -5.80 29.30 -16.72
C ASP A 65 -7.35 29.28 -16.64
N PRO A 66 -8.05 29.15 -15.48
CA PRO A 66 -7.70 29.83 -14.23
C PRO A 66 -8.03 29.14 -12.87
N ALA A 67 -7.43 29.70 -11.81
CA ALA A 67 -7.99 30.02 -10.49
C ALA A 67 -8.66 28.93 -9.61
N PHE A 68 -7.86 28.21 -8.80
CA PHE A 68 -8.30 27.70 -7.48
C PHE A 68 -7.16 27.52 -6.45
N LEU A 69 -5.91 27.87 -6.77
CA LEU A 69 -4.76 27.66 -5.88
C LEU A 69 -4.34 28.91 -5.08
N GLU A 70 -5.11 29.99 -5.11
CA GLU A 70 -4.77 31.24 -4.44
C GLU A 70 -5.66 31.51 -3.23
N THR A 71 -5.43 30.78 -2.14
CA THR A 71 -5.71 31.30 -0.80
C THR A 71 -4.46 31.15 0.06
N PRO A 72 -3.91 32.25 0.60
CA PRO A 72 -2.67 32.22 1.35
C PRO A 72 -2.89 31.73 2.80
N SER A 73 -1.90 30.99 3.28
CA SER A 73 -1.53 30.72 4.68
C SER A 73 -2.13 29.51 5.44
N ARG A 74 -1.61 28.31 5.11
CA ARG A 74 -1.02 27.36 6.10
C ARG A 74 0.34 26.79 5.64
N LEU A 75 1.23 27.67 5.17
CA LEU A 75 2.68 27.40 4.99
C LEU A 75 3.03 26.15 4.13
N CYS A 76 2.96 26.30 2.82
CA CYS A 76 4.10 25.85 2.01
C CYS A 76 5.22 26.85 2.31
N PRO A 77 6.28 26.52 3.09
CA PRO A 77 7.31 27.50 3.43
C PRO A 77 7.81 28.12 2.12
N SER A 78 7.74 29.44 1.96
CA SER A 78 8.24 30.14 0.78
C SER A 78 9.78 30.09 0.78
N ASN A 79 10.37 30.05 -0.42
CA ASN A 79 11.80 30.21 -0.73
C ASN A 79 12.83 29.32 -0.01
N ASN A 80 12.96 28.06 -0.46
CA ASN A 80 14.25 27.35 -0.59
C ASN A 80 14.02 26.04 -1.37
N ALA A 81 15.00 25.57 -2.11
CA ALA A 81 14.89 24.48 -3.08
C ALA A 81 14.70 23.07 -2.49
N ASP A 82 14.50 22.93 -1.17
CA ASP A 82 14.61 21.66 -0.43
C ASP A 82 13.41 21.37 0.50
N LYS A 83 12.20 21.75 0.07
CA LYS A 83 10.98 21.70 0.90
C LYS A 83 10.42 20.27 0.99
N ARG A 84 10.79 19.54 2.04
CA ARG A 84 10.07 18.33 2.47
C ARG A 84 8.83 18.74 3.27
N LYS A 85 7.73 18.00 3.09
CA LYS A 85 6.48 18.16 3.83
C LYS A 85 6.47 17.20 5.02
N ILE A 86 6.49 17.75 6.23
CA ILE A 86 6.49 16.96 7.46
C ILE A 86 5.04 16.64 7.81
N LEU A 87 4.72 15.36 7.90
CA LEU A 87 3.42 14.86 8.31
C LEU A 87 3.45 14.44 9.77
N SER A 88 2.49 14.95 10.52
CA SER A 88 2.40 14.78 11.96
C SER A 88 1.08 14.10 12.36
N SER A 89 1.16 13.24 13.36
CA SER A 89 -0.02 12.52 13.89
C SER A 89 -1.00 13.50 14.53
N VAL A 90 -2.29 13.33 14.24
CA VAL A 90 -3.35 14.14 14.85
C VAL A 90 -3.92 13.54 16.14
N SER A 91 -3.74 12.23 16.38
CA SER A 91 -4.34 11.54 17.53
C SER A 91 -3.50 11.52 18.80
N ASN A 92 -2.23 11.93 18.76
CA ASN A 92 -1.37 11.87 19.93
C ASN A 92 -0.61 13.18 20.20
N PRO A 93 -0.32 13.50 21.49
CA PRO A 93 0.27 14.78 21.88
C PRO A 93 1.72 14.96 21.40
N PHE A 94 2.40 13.87 21.04
CA PHE A 94 3.76 13.93 20.51
C PHE A 94 3.77 14.20 19.00
N MET A 95 2.61 14.12 18.35
CA MET A 95 2.46 14.31 16.90
C MET A 95 3.34 13.38 16.06
N THR A 96 3.76 12.25 16.62
CA THR A 96 4.63 11.24 15.98
C THR A 96 3.84 10.04 15.48
N ALA A 97 4.39 9.31 14.51
CA ALA A 97 3.88 8.00 14.11
C ALA A 97 3.75 7.05 15.31
N MET A 98 2.69 6.26 15.29
CA MET A 98 2.39 5.24 16.29
C MET A 98 2.94 3.89 15.82
N ARG A 99 3.73 3.22 16.67
CA ARG A 99 4.18 1.85 16.41
C ARG A 99 3.02 0.88 16.58
N ILE A 100 3.00 -0.17 15.78
CA ILE A 100 2.02 -1.27 15.85
C ILE A 100 2.75 -2.50 16.37
N SER A 101 2.29 -3.02 17.50
CA SER A 101 2.77 -4.28 18.04
C SER A 101 1.80 -5.39 17.68
N PHE A 102 2.25 -6.33 16.86
CA PHE A 102 1.48 -7.54 16.57
C PHE A 102 1.62 -8.63 17.65
N ASN A 103 2.00 -8.26 18.87
CA ASN A 103 2.04 -9.16 20.02
C ASN A 103 0.84 -8.87 20.93
N THR A 104 0.26 -9.90 21.54
CA THR A 104 -0.85 -9.74 22.50
C THR A 104 -0.39 -9.11 23.82
N LEU A 105 -1.34 -8.53 24.56
CA LEU A 105 -1.11 -7.83 25.82
C LEU A 105 -0.59 -8.75 26.95
N ASP A 106 -0.95 -10.04 26.93
CA ASP A 106 -0.83 -10.94 28.09
C ASP A 106 0.43 -11.82 28.11
N LYS A 107 1.38 -11.64 27.17
CA LYS A 107 2.60 -12.47 27.13
C LYS A 107 3.61 -12.05 28.21
N THR A 108 3.93 -13.01 29.09
CA THR A 108 5.00 -12.91 30.12
C THR A 108 6.38 -12.79 29.47
N ALA A 109 7.38 -12.37 30.25
CA ALA A 109 8.73 -12.11 29.75
C ALA A 109 9.41 -13.33 29.08
N ALA A 110 9.04 -14.57 29.43
CA ALA A 110 9.56 -15.79 28.81
C ALA A 110 9.06 -15.99 27.36
N ALA A 111 7.83 -15.58 27.06
CA ALA A 111 7.28 -15.61 25.70
C ALA A 111 7.90 -14.52 24.78
N ARG A 112 8.68 -13.58 25.32
CA ARG A 112 9.40 -12.56 24.52
C ARG A 112 10.68 -13.11 23.89
N GLN A 113 11.20 -14.23 24.36
CA GLN A 113 12.50 -14.77 23.91
C GLN A 113 12.36 -15.68 22.67
N ASP A 114 11.21 -16.33 22.49
CA ASP A 114 10.79 -16.95 21.21
C ASP A 114 10.16 -15.94 20.22
N ALA A 115 9.96 -14.68 20.65
CA ALA A 115 9.29 -13.62 19.89
C ALA A 115 10.23 -12.77 19.01
N MET A 116 11.28 -13.37 18.44
CA MET A 116 12.09 -12.71 17.40
C MET A 116 11.45 -12.80 16.01
N SER A 117 10.13 -12.94 15.97
CA SER A 117 9.35 -12.96 14.75
C SER A 117 8.77 -11.59 14.47
N TYR A 118 9.34 -10.92 13.47
CA TYR A 118 8.96 -9.58 13.07
C TYR A 118 7.75 -9.62 12.14
N LYS A 119 6.70 -8.88 12.50
CA LYS A 119 5.54 -8.64 11.65
C LYS A 119 5.61 -7.21 11.12
N PHE A 120 5.72 -7.07 9.81
CA PHE A 120 6.07 -5.82 9.13
C PHE A 120 5.16 -5.57 7.91
N ASN A 121 5.34 -4.41 7.27
CA ASN A 121 4.55 -3.94 6.12
C ASN A 121 3.04 -3.99 6.40
N PRO A 122 2.55 -3.20 7.37
CA PRO A 122 1.18 -3.28 7.85
C PRO A 122 0.16 -2.68 6.87
N SER A 123 -1.02 -3.29 6.84
CA SER A 123 -2.26 -2.65 6.41
C SER A 123 -3.24 -2.58 7.55
N ILE A 124 -4.04 -1.53 7.62
CA ILE A 124 -4.96 -1.28 8.72
C ILE A 124 -6.29 -0.90 8.12
N LEU A 125 -7.38 -1.50 8.61
CA LEU A 125 -8.72 -1.06 8.29
C LEU A 125 -9.41 -0.52 9.55
N PRO A 126 -10.10 0.63 9.46
CA PRO A 126 -11.07 1.04 10.47
C PRO A 126 -12.20 0.01 10.57
N LEU A 127 -12.58 -0.35 11.80
CA LEU A 127 -13.83 -1.05 12.03
C LEU A 127 -14.98 -0.05 12.20
N PRO A 128 -16.24 -0.47 11.95
CA PRO A 128 -17.40 0.36 12.23
C PRO A 128 -17.38 0.89 13.68
N PRO A 129 -17.91 2.10 13.97
CA PRO A 129 -17.83 2.71 15.29
C PRO A 129 -18.37 1.86 16.47
N LYS A 130 -19.30 0.93 16.19
CA LYS A 130 -19.90 0.02 17.19
C LYS A 130 -19.06 -1.23 17.47
N ALA A 131 -17.98 -1.46 16.71
CA ALA A 131 -17.12 -2.61 16.93
C ALA A 131 -16.37 -2.50 18.27
N PRO A 132 -16.10 -3.63 18.96
CA PRO A 132 -15.38 -3.65 20.23
C PRO A 132 -13.92 -3.21 20.08
N TYR A 133 -13.39 -3.31 18.87
CA TYR A 133 -12.03 -2.91 18.53
C TYR A 133 -12.05 -1.76 17.52
N PRO A 134 -11.12 -0.81 17.62
CA PRO A 134 -11.06 0.32 16.70
C PRO A 134 -10.60 -0.06 15.29
N TYR A 135 -9.68 -1.01 15.16
CA TYR A 135 -9.06 -1.35 13.89
C TYR A 135 -8.81 -2.84 13.79
N ILE A 136 -8.59 -3.31 12.57
CA ILE A 136 -7.96 -4.60 12.29
C ILE A 136 -6.67 -4.34 11.52
N GLY A 137 -5.60 -5.02 11.93
CA GLY A 137 -4.27 -4.92 11.32
C GLY A 137 -3.91 -6.20 10.57
N PHE A 138 -3.25 -6.05 9.44
CA PHE A 138 -2.68 -7.11 8.61
C PHE A 138 -1.18 -6.89 8.50
N ALA A 139 -0.36 -7.93 8.57
CA ALA A 139 1.09 -7.82 8.39
C ALA A 139 1.69 -9.09 7.78
N ALA A 140 2.84 -8.94 7.14
CA ALA A 140 3.66 -10.05 6.71
C ALA A 140 4.61 -10.48 7.83
N GLU A 141 4.93 -11.76 7.88
CA GLU A 141 5.97 -12.34 8.72
C GLU A 141 6.91 -13.16 7.85
N ALA A 142 8.22 -12.98 8.02
CA ALA A 142 9.23 -13.75 7.30
C ALA A 142 9.85 -14.81 8.22
N LYS A 143 9.79 -16.07 7.80
CA LYS A 143 10.44 -17.23 8.43
C LYS A 143 11.48 -17.79 7.46
N GLY A 144 12.68 -17.24 7.49
CA GLY A 144 13.71 -17.53 6.49
C GLY A 144 13.26 -17.02 5.11
N ASN A 145 13.06 -17.93 4.16
CA ASN A 145 12.56 -17.59 2.83
C ASN A 145 11.05 -17.79 2.66
N THR A 146 10.35 -18.23 3.71
CA THR A 146 8.89 -18.39 3.69
C THR A 146 8.23 -17.16 4.29
N PHE A 147 7.14 -16.71 3.68
CA PHE A 147 6.35 -15.56 4.10
C PHE A 147 4.93 -16.02 4.43
N ASP A 148 4.43 -15.54 5.57
CA ASP A 148 3.06 -15.75 6.03
C ASP A 148 2.38 -14.39 6.22
N LEU A 149 1.05 -14.35 6.08
CA LEU A 149 0.26 -13.18 6.46
C LEU A 149 -0.44 -13.44 7.78
N TYR A 150 -0.57 -12.38 8.58
CA TYR A 150 -1.31 -12.42 9.84
C TYR A 150 -2.30 -11.28 9.93
N ALA A 151 -3.40 -11.52 10.63
CA ALA A 151 -4.36 -10.51 11.03
C ALA A 151 -4.62 -10.55 12.55
N CYS A 152 -4.91 -9.38 13.12
CA CYS A 152 -5.44 -9.29 14.48
C CYS A 152 -6.28 -8.02 14.65
N PHE A 153 -7.22 -8.04 15.58
CA PHE A 153 -7.88 -6.83 16.02
C PHE A 153 -6.92 -5.99 16.85
N LEU A 154 -6.88 -4.68 16.59
CA LEU A 154 -5.96 -3.75 17.21
C LEU A 154 -6.70 -2.86 18.21
N VAL A 155 -6.06 -2.54 19.33
CA VAL A 155 -6.49 -1.52 20.29
C VAL A 155 -5.42 -0.46 20.48
N ARG A 156 -5.82 0.72 20.95
CA ARG A 156 -4.87 1.76 21.35
C ARG A 156 -4.23 1.36 22.67
N GLY A 157 -2.90 1.36 22.70
CA GLY A 157 -2.10 1.17 23.91
C GLY A 157 -1.28 2.41 24.21
N GLN A 158 -1.06 2.70 25.49
CA GLN A 158 -0.15 3.75 25.92
C GLN A 158 0.94 3.16 26.82
N LYS A 159 2.21 3.45 26.49
CA LYS A 159 3.32 3.06 27.37
C LYS A 159 3.26 3.85 28.68
N LYS A 160 3.28 3.16 29.82
CA LYS A 160 3.15 3.78 31.16
C LYS A 160 4.17 4.89 31.43
N ILE A 161 5.42 4.67 31.02
CA ILE A 161 6.56 5.57 31.28
C ILE A 161 6.58 6.72 30.26
N SER A 162 6.73 6.41 28.96
CA SER A 162 6.92 7.44 27.93
C SER A 162 5.62 8.17 27.55
N LYS A 163 4.47 7.68 28.00
CA LYS A 163 3.13 8.14 27.59
C LYS A 163 2.88 8.09 26.07
N ARG A 164 3.79 7.45 25.30
CA ARG A 164 3.63 7.31 23.86
C ARG A 164 2.46 6.37 23.55
N LEU A 165 1.63 6.80 22.62
CA LEU A 165 0.55 6.00 22.06
C LEU A 165 1.07 5.07 20.96
N GLY A 166 0.47 3.90 20.88
CA GLY A 166 0.72 2.89 19.86
C GLY A 166 -0.54 2.06 19.62
N LEU A 167 -0.50 1.19 18.61
CA LEU A 167 -1.50 0.15 18.41
C LEU A 167 -0.93 -1.20 18.84
N GLN A 168 -1.77 -2.07 19.36
CA GLN A 168 -1.38 -3.43 19.75
C GLN A 168 -2.50 -4.43 19.46
N CYS A 169 -2.15 -5.66 19.10
CA CYS A 169 -3.13 -6.73 18.99
C CYS A 169 -3.87 -6.96 20.32
N ALA A 170 -5.20 -6.87 20.26
CA ALA A 170 -6.12 -7.26 21.32
C ALA A 170 -6.45 -8.75 21.28
N THR A 171 -6.41 -9.36 20.09
CA THR A 171 -6.59 -10.80 19.88
C THR A 171 -5.27 -11.46 19.50
N GLU A 172 -5.14 -12.77 19.70
CA GLU A 172 -3.97 -13.50 19.18
C GLU A 172 -3.88 -13.33 17.65
N PRO A 173 -2.69 -13.01 17.10
CA PRO A 173 -2.52 -12.90 15.66
C PRO A 173 -2.79 -14.24 14.98
N GLU A 174 -3.76 -14.23 14.07
CA GLU A 174 -4.16 -15.41 13.33
C GLU A 174 -3.47 -15.41 11.96
N ARG A 175 -2.92 -16.57 11.57
CA ARG A 175 -2.31 -16.76 10.26
C ARG A 175 -3.41 -16.86 9.20
N ILE A 176 -3.31 -16.08 8.14
CA ILE A 176 -4.24 -16.11 7.00
C ILE A 176 -3.83 -17.26 6.07
N GLU A 177 -4.74 -18.21 5.88
CA GLU A 177 -4.51 -19.35 5.00
C GLU A 177 -4.73 -18.96 3.54
N ILE A 178 -3.64 -18.88 2.79
CA ILE A 178 -3.63 -18.59 1.36
C ILE A 178 -2.92 -19.71 0.63
N THR A 179 -3.58 -20.27 -0.38
CA THR A 179 -2.99 -21.30 -1.24
C THR A 179 -1.82 -20.69 -2.03
N THR A 180 -0.68 -21.37 -2.00
CA THR A 180 0.51 -20.99 -2.76
C THR A 180 0.64 -21.87 -3.99
N VAL A 181 0.99 -21.29 -5.13
CA VAL A 181 1.34 -22.03 -6.35
C VAL A 181 2.86 -22.20 -6.46
N GLU A 182 3.30 -23.13 -7.29
CA GLU A 182 4.72 -23.19 -7.66
C GLU A 182 5.09 -22.00 -8.55
N SER A 183 6.28 -21.43 -8.32
CA SER A 183 6.77 -20.34 -9.16
C SER A 183 7.10 -20.84 -10.55
N GLY A 184 6.73 -20.06 -11.57
CA GLY A 184 7.29 -20.17 -12.91
C GLY A 184 8.79 -19.86 -12.96
N GLU A 185 9.34 -19.78 -14.17
CA GLU A 185 10.78 -19.58 -14.36
C GLU A 185 11.25 -18.20 -13.85
N CYS A 186 12.10 -18.24 -12.82
CA CYS A 186 12.88 -17.08 -12.38
C CYS A 186 14.17 -17.02 -13.21
N ARG A 187 14.30 -16.02 -14.09
CA ARG A 187 15.37 -15.93 -15.09
C ARG A 187 16.57 -15.11 -14.61
N GLU A 188 16.37 -13.84 -14.29
CA GLU A 188 17.45 -12.92 -13.95
C GLU A 188 17.76 -12.95 -12.46
N HIS A 189 16.77 -13.33 -11.64
CA HIS A 189 16.84 -13.28 -10.19
C HIS A 189 16.48 -14.63 -9.58
N LEU A 190 17.32 -15.66 -9.81
CA LEU A 190 17.14 -17.03 -9.33
C LEU A 190 16.79 -17.14 -7.84
N PHE A 191 17.31 -16.24 -6.99
CA PHE A 191 17.00 -16.21 -5.55
C PHE A 191 15.51 -15.97 -5.25
N LEU A 192 14.73 -15.44 -6.20
CA LEU A 192 13.29 -15.27 -6.05
C LEU A 192 12.54 -16.59 -5.98
N SER A 193 13.05 -17.64 -6.65
CA SER A 193 12.46 -18.98 -6.58
C SER A 193 12.46 -19.57 -5.18
N LEU A 194 13.40 -19.11 -4.33
CA LEU A 194 13.53 -19.54 -2.94
C LEU A 194 12.47 -18.90 -2.04
N ARG A 195 11.91 -17.75 -2.43
CA ARG A 195 10.89 -17.05 -1.65
C ARG A 195 9.54 -17.73 -1.85
N LYS A 196 8.93 -18.18 -0.76
CA LYS A 196 7.65 -18.91 -0.78
C LYS A 196 6.59 -18.18 0.01
N GLY A 197 5.38 -18.15 -0.53
CA GLY A 197 4.22 -17.62 0.18
C GLY A 197 3.89 -16.16 -0.12
N PRO A 198 2.75 -15.70 0.45
CA PRO A 198 2.25 -14.34 0.27
C PRO A 198 3.16 -13.30 0.94
N GLN A 199 3.50 -12.26 0.18
CA GLN A 199 4.38 -11.15 0.54
C GLN A 199 3.61 -9.83 0.45
N THR A 200 3.98 -8.87 1.29
CA THR A 200 3.52 -7.46 1.23
C THR A 200 2.00 -7.30 1.12
N PRO A 201 1.23 -7.68 2.17
CA PRO A 201 -0.21 -7.56 2.14
C PRO A 201 -0.64 -6.09 2.07
N ARG A 202 -1.56 -5.80 1.16
CA ARG A 202 -2.28 -4.53 1.12
C ARG A 202 -3.77 -4.80 1.20
N VAL A 203 -4.39 -4.31 2.27
CA VAL A 203 -5.83 -4.41 2.48
C VAL A 203 -6.44 -3.02 2.45
N PHE A 204 -7.46 -2.84 1.63
CA PHE A 204 -8.15 -1.56 1.43
C PHE A 204 -9.60 -1.80 1.00
N PHE A 205 -10.42 -0.75 1.03
CA PHE A 205 -11.81 -0.83 0.61
C PHE A 205 -11.99 -0.44 -0.88
N ALA A 206 -12.82 -1.19 -1.58
CA ALA A 206 -13.41 -0.78 -2.84
C ALA A 206 -14.50 0.27 -2.61
N PRO A 207 -14.99 0.97 -3.66
CA PRO A 207 -16.01 1.99 -3.51
C PRO A 207 -17.28 1.50 -2.83
N ASP A 208 -17.73 0.28 -3.09
CA ASP A 208 -18.93 -0.30 -2.48
C ASP A 208 -18.76 -0.73 -1.01
N GLY A 209 -17.57 -0.52 -0.43
CA GLY A 209 -17.22 -0.94 0.92
C GLY A 209 -16.70 -2.38 1.02
N THR A 210 -16.49 -3.09 -0.10
CA THR A 210 -15.85 -4.41 -0.09
C THR A 210 -14.39 -4.29 0.36
N PRO A 211 -13.95 -5.00 1.42
CA PRO A 211 -12.54 -5.05 1.76
C PRO A 211 -11.79 -6.02 0.81
N ILE A 212 -10.77 -5.51 0.13
CA ILE A 212 -9.94 -6.27 -0.82
C ILE A 212 -8.57 -6.50 -0.19
N LEU A 213 -8.09 -7.75 -0.22
CA LEU A 213 -6.72 -8.11 0.10
C LEU A 213 -5.95 -8.35 -1.20
N THR A 214 -4.82 -7.67 -1.35
CA THR A 214 -3.84 -7.91 -2.40
C THR A 214 -2.50 -8.30 -1.79
N TYR A 215 -1.76 -9.17 -2.46
CA TYR A 215 -0.43 -9.60 -2.02
C TYR A 215 0.41 -9.99 -3.23
N SER A 216 1.73 -9.89 -3.10
CA SER A 216 2.64 -10.51 -4.07
C SER A 216 2.92 -11.94 -3.65
N GLY A 217 3.07 -12.87 -4.58
CA GLY A 217 3.32 -14.27 -4.25
C GLY A 217 3.92 -15.02 -5.42
N ASN A 218 4.28 -16.28 -5.20
CA ASN A 218 4.62 -17.19 -6.30
C ASN A 218 3.52 -17.13 -7.38
N SER A 219 3.92 -17.13 -8.64
CA SER A 219 3.03 -17.03 -9.80
C SER A 219 3.27 -18.21 -10.72
N GLU A 220 2.23 -18.70 -11.38
CA GLU A 220 2.39 -19.79 -12.35
C GLU A 220 3.01 -19.29 -13.66
N THR A 221 2.79 -18.00 -13.97
CA THR A 221 3.15 -17.43 -15.26
C THR A 221 4.39 -16.53 -15.23
N ASP A 222 4.64 -15.90 -14.09
CA ASP A 222 5.81 -15.10 -13.75
C ASP A 222 6.56 -15.78 -12.59
N CYS A 223 7.69 -15.25 -12.14
CA CYS A 223 8.35 -15.80 -10.95
C CYS A 223 7.63 -15.37 -9.66
N ILE A 224 7.29 -14.08 -9.55
CA ILE A 224 6.45 -13.50 -8.48
C ILE A 224 5.39 -12.61 -9.11
N GLY A 225 4.12 -12.91 -8.87
CA GLY A 225 2.95 -12.18 -9.38
C GLY A 225 2.21 -11.41 -8.28
N VAL A 226 1.16 -10.69 -8.66
CA VAL A 226 0.23 -10.01 -7.74
C VAL A 226 -1.11 -10.74 -7.75
N TRP A 227 -1.62 -11.00 -6.56
CA TRP A 227 -2.87 -11.72 -6.32
C TRP A 227 -3.89 -10.80 -5.66
N MET A 228 -5.17 -11.11 -5.86
CA MET A 228 -6.29 -10.41 -5.24
C MET A 228 -7.37 -11.37 -4.77
N VAL A 229 -7.95 -11.08 -3.60
CA VAL A 229 -9.06 -11.83 -3.01
C VAL A 229 -9.93 -10.89 -2.17
N ASP A 230 -11.21 -11.20 -1.99
CA ASP A 230 -12.01 -10.53 -0.97
C ASP A 230 -11.45 -10.87 0.41
N ALA A 231 -11.13 -9.85 1.19
CA ALA A 231 -10.45 -10.01 2.47
C ALA A 231 -11.30 -10.81 3.47
N ARG A 232 -12.64 -10.82 3.33
CA ARG A 232 -13.55 -11.62 4.16
C ARG A 232 -13.46 -13.10 3.85
N VAL A 233 -13.11 -13.46 2.62
CA VAL A 233 -12.88 -14.86 2.24
C VAL A 233 -11.55 -15.36 2.81
N ALA A 234 -10.50 -14.52 2.72
CA ALA A 234 -9.19 -14.83 3.27
C ALA A 234 -9.19 -14.83 4.81
N TYR A 235 -9.91 -13.90 5.43
CA TYR A 235 -10.03 -13.75 6.87
C TYR A 235 -11.51 -13.65 7.30
N PRO A 236 -12.21 -14.80 7.47
CA PRO A 236 -13.64 -14.89 7.78
C PRO A 236 -14.16 -14.05 8.96
N PRO A 237 -13.38 -13.77 10.03
CA PRO A 237 -13.86 -12.90 11.11
C PRO A 237 -14.26 -11.48 10.64
N LEU A 238 -13.78 -10.99 9.49
CA LEU A 238 -14.20 -9.70 8.94
C LEU A 238 -15.70 -9.64 8.59
N MET A 239 -16.34 -10.77 8.28
CA MET A 239 -17.75 -10.79 7.87
C MET A 239 -18.70 -10.27 8.95
N GLU A 240 -18.31 -10.39 10.23
CA GLU A 240 -19.09 -9.85 11.35
C GLU A 240 -19.27 -8.32 11.23
N TRP A 241 -18.23 -7.63 10.74
CA TRP A 241 -18.18 -6.18 10.66
C TRP A 241 -18.48 -5.63 9.26
N PHE A 242 -18.30 -6.46 8.23
CA PHE A 242 -18.52 -6.10 6.83
C PHE A 242 -19.32 -7.19 6.10
N PRO A 243 -20.56 -7.50 6.53
CA PRO A 243 -21.35 -8.57 5.91
C PRO A 243 -21.77 -8.21 4.48
N ASN A 244 -21.91 -6.92 4.19
CA ASN A 244 -22.27 -6.38 2.87
C ASN A 244 -21.09 -5.62 2.28
N PRO A 245 -21.00 -5.52 0.94
CA PRO A 245 -21.87 -6.11 -0.10
C PRO A 245 -21.57 -7.62 -0.32
N PRO A 246 -22.23 -8.33 -1.27
CA PRO A 246 -21.98 -9.75 -1.53
C PRO A 246 -20.49 -10.10 -1.70
N LEU A 247 -20.09 -11.31 -1.30
CA LEU A 247 -18.71 -11.75 -1.42
C LEU A 247 -18.27 -11.78 -2.89
N GLN A 248 -17.09 -11.23 -3.15
CA GLN A 248 -16.46 -11.24 -4.47
C GLN A 248 -15.21 -12.12 -4.42
N HIS A 249 -14.63 -12.46 -5.58
CA HIS A 249 -13.33 -13.14 -5.67
C HIS A 249 -13.11 -14.25 -4.62
N LEU A 250 -13.98 -15.27 -4.66
CA LEU A 250 -14.06 -16.36 -3.67
C LEU A 250 -12.80 -17.24 -3.60
N GLN A 251 -11.87 -17.04 -4.52
CA GLN A 251 -10.54 -17.60 -4.51
C GLN A 251 -9.56 -16.50 -4.92
N PRO A 252 -8.30 -16.56 -4.46
CA PRO A 252 -7.28 -15.66 -4.95
C PRO A 252 -7.16 -15.76 -6.47
N ILE A 253 -7.25 -14.61 -7.15
CA ILE A 253 -7.02 -14.51 -8.58
C ILE A 253 -5.64 -13.91 -8.84
N GLU A 254 -4.86 -14.54 -9.72
CA GLU A 254 -3.60 -13.97 -10.21
C GLU A 254 -3.94 -12.88 -11.23
N LEU A 255 -3.38 -11.68 -11.01
CA LEU A 255 -3.60 -10.55 -11.91
C LEU A 255 -2.49 -10.49 -12.96
N GLN A 256 -2.87 -10.25 -14.21
CA GLN A 256 -1.93 -10.22 -15.33
C GLN A 256 -1.62 -8.78 -15.78
N ARG A 257 -0.35 -8.59 -16.17
CA ARG A 257 0.14 -7.34 -16.78
C ARG A 257 -0.17 -7.33 -18.28
N PRO A 258 -0.51 -6.16 -18.86
CA PRO A 258 -0.55 -6.02 -20.30
C PRO A 258 0.87 -5.99 -20.91
N GLY A 259 1.07 -6.74 -22.01
CA GLY A 259 2.29 -6.69 -22.80
C GLY A 259 3.42 -7.58 -22.28
N LYS A 260 4.63 -7.02 -22.15
CA LYS A 260 5.82 -7.78 -21.75
C LYS A 260 5.77 -8.13 -20.26
N LYS A 261 5.83 -9.43 -19.96
CA LYS A 261 5.93 -9.96 -18.61
C LYS A 261 7.25 -9.57 -17.92
N LEU A 262 7.18 -9.30 -16.63
CA LEU A 262 8.35 -9.07 -15.78
C LEU A 262 8.55 -10.27 -14.87
N GLU A 263 9.78 -10.47 -14.40
CA GLU A 263 10.07 -11.56 -13.46
C GLU A 263 9.38 -11.34 -12.10
N ARG A 264 9.18 -10.08 -11.69
CA ARG A 264 8.54 -9.72 -10.43
C ARG A 264 7.53 -8.61 -10.61
N GLU A 265 6.28 -8.91 -10.31
CA GLU A 265 5.21 -7.96 -10.14
C GLU A 265 4.95 -7.68 -8.66
N GLN A 266 4.80 -6.39 -8.34
CA GLN A 266 4.52 -5.94 -6.99
C GLN A 266 3.93 -4.55 -7.05
N ASN A 267 3.25 -4.15 -5.98
CA ASN A 267 2.93 -2.74 -5.73
C ASN A 267 1.93 -2.09 -6.71
N TRP A 268 1.17 -2.85 -7.51
CA TRP A 268 0.16 -2.28 -8.41
C TRP A 268 -0.90 -1.44 -7.69
N THR A 269 -1.37 -0.34 -8.28
CA THR A 269 -2.40 0.52 -7.66
C THR A 269 -3.76 0.25 -8.27
N PHE A 270 -4.77 0.11 -7.43
CA PHE A 270 -6.15 -0.06 -7.84
C PHE A 270 -6.85 1.29 -7.90
N MET A 271 -7.59 1.50 -8.98
CA MET A 271 -8.37 2.70 -9.25
C MET A 271 -9.76 2.27 -9.65
N PHE A 272 -10.76 3.02 -9.22
CA PHE A 272 -12.14 2.63 -9.39
C PHE A 272 -12.90 3.76 -10.06
N GLU A 273 -13.71 3.40 -11.05
CA GLU A 273 -14.67 4.31 -11.65
C GLU A 273 -15.96 3.55 -11.92
N ARG A 274 -17.06 4.01 -11.29
CA ARG A 274 -18.36 3.34 -11.34
C ARG A 274 -18.20 1.87 -10.92
N ASN A 275 -18.57 0.93 -11.80
CA ASN A 275 -18.52 -0.51 -11.54
C ASN A 275 -17.30 -1.20 -12.17
N GLN A 276 -16.27 -0.42 -12.57
CA GLN A 276 -15.07 -0.96 -13.19
C GLN A 276 -13.84 -0.75 -12.32
N THR A 277 -13.07 -1.82 -12.17
CA THR A 277 -11.79 -1.82 -11.45
C THR A 277 -10.66 -1.76 -12.46
N PHE A 278 -9.87 -0.70 -12.36
CA PHE A 278 -8.65 -0.47 -13.11
C PHE A 278 -7.43 -0.76 -12.23
N ILE A 279 -6.37 -1.23 -12.88
CA ILE A 279 -5.12 -1.60 -12.24
C ILE A 279 -4.01 -0.85 -12.97
N GLN A 280 -3.26 -0.06 -12.23
CA GLN A 280 -2.06 0.59 -12.71
C GLN A 280 -0.83 -0.24 -12.34
N GLN A 281 -0.08 -0.69 -13.35
CA GLN A 281 1.13 -1.48 -13.14
C GLN A 281 2.40 -0.63 -13.11
N ASP A 282 2.49 0.40 -13.98
CA ASP A 282 3.62 1.32 -14.02
C ASP A 282 3.18 2.79 -14.05
N LEU A 283 4.00 3.63 -13.41
CA LEU A 283 3.88 5.09 -13.45
C LEU A 283 4.52 5.71 -14.70
N TYR A 284 5.64 5.15 -15.17
CA TYR A 284 6.37 5.66 -16.33
C TYR A 284 7.24 4.57 -17.02
N PRO A 285 7.08 4.32 -18.34
CA PRO A 285 5.89 4.69 -19.12
C PRO A 285 4.63 4.14 -18.46
N ARG A 286 3.55 4.90 -18.52
CA ARG A 286 2.29 4.63 -17.81
C ARG A 286 1.63 3.38 -18.40
N THR A 287 1.23 2.42 -17.55
CA THR A 287 0.50 1.22 -17.98
C THR A 287 -0.71 0.97 -17.07
N TYR A 288 -1.86 0.71 -17.70
CA TYR A 288 -3.09 0.29 -17.01
C TYR A 288 -3.72 -0.89 -17.71
N SER A 289 -4.40 -1.71 -16.93
CA SER A 289 -5.41 -2.63 -17.43
C SER A 289 -6.69 -2.52 -16.59
N SER A 290 -7.72 -3.28 -16.93
CA SER A 290 -8.88 -3.46 -16.06
C SER A 290 -9.11 -4.94 -15.79
N ILE A 291 -9.79 -5.26 -14.69
CA ILE A 291 -10.21 -6.63 -14.40
C ILE A 291 -11.14 -7.09 -15.53
N GLY A 292 -10.80 -8.20 -16.19
CA GLY A 292 -11.45 -8.71 -17.41
C GLY A 292 -10.79 -8.30 -18.72
N TRP A 293 -9.97 -7.24 -18.74
CA TRP A 293 -9.23 -6.76 -19.93
C TRP A 293 -7.74 -6.60 -19.63
N GLN A 294 -7.17 -7.59 -18.93
CA GLN A 294 -5.82 -7.50 -18.37
C GLN A 294 -4.70 -7.46 -19.43
N ASN A 295 -4.96 -7.96 -20.63
CA ASN A 295 -3.96 -8.08 -21.71
C ASN A 295 -3.81 -6.83 -22.60
N ARG A 296 -4.56 -5.76 -22.33
CA ARG A 296 -4.52 -4.52 -23.13
C ARG A 296 -4.06 -3.35 -22.26
N ASN A 297 -3.06 -2.61 -22.72
CA ASN A 297 -2.70 -1.35 -22.08
C ASN A 297 -3.77 -0.29 -22.42
N LEU A 298 -4.45 0.21 -21.39
CA LEU A 298 -5.48 1.24 -21.48
C LEU A 298 -4.93 2.65 -21.21
N ALA A 299 -3.64 2.79 -20.90
CA ALA A 299 -3.00 4.09 -20.69
C ALA A 299 -3.03 4.90 -22.00
N PRO A 300 -3.69 6.07 -22.04
CA PRO A 300 -3.69 6.90 -23.25
C PRO A 300 -2.36 7.64 -23.43
N ARG A 301 -1.69 7.98 -22.32
CA ARG A 301 -0.45 8.77 -22.30
C ARG A 301 0.33 8.58 -21.00
N SER A 302 1.60 8.98 -21.03
CA SER A 302 2.45 9.15 -19.85
C SER A 302 2.66 10.63 -19.56
N PHE A 303 2.91 10.99 -18.30
CA PHE A 303 3.02 12.39 -17.88
C PHE A 303 4.47 12.80 -17.67
N LYS A 304 4.88 13.94 -18.24
CA LYS A 304 6.25 14.46 -18.11
C LYS A 304 6.62 14.73 -16.67
N CYS A 305 5.70 15.23 -15.84
CA CYS A 305 5.96 15.48 -14.43
C CYS A 305 6.32 14.20 -13.65
N VAL A 306 5.76 13.05 -14.04
CA VAL A 306 6.10 11.75 -13.43
C VAL A 306 7.47 11.29 -13.92
N ASN A 307 7.76 11.43 -15.21
CA ASN A 307 9.09 11.16 -15.77
C ASN A 307 10.18 12.01 -15.10
N ALA A 308 9.89 13.27 -14.82
CA ALA A 308 10.83 14.22 -14.20
C ALA A 308 11.30 13.77 -12.80
N LEU A 309 10.57 12.88 -12.12
CA LEU A 309 11.01 12.28 -10.85
C LEU A 309 12.19 11.31 -11.01
N THR A 310 12.35 10.73 -12.20
CA THR A 310 13.42 9.78 -12.53
C THR A 310 14.49 10.36 -13.46
N GLN A 311 14.20 11.44 -14.15
CA GLN A 311 15.14 12.07 -15.08
C GLN A 311 16.42 12.52 -14.36
N ASN A 312 17.57 12.31 -15.01
CA ASN A 312 18.89 12.75 -14.56
C ASN A 312 19.39 12.13 -13.23
N ARG A 313 18.81 11.00 -12.81
CA ARG A 313 19.28 10.26 -11.63
C ARG A 313 19.54 8.81 -11.99
N GLU A 314 20.79 8.39 -11.90
CA GLU A 314 21.15 6.99 -12.08
C GLU A 314 20.46 6.13 -11.00
N ALA A 315 20.02 4.93 -11.38
CA ALA A 315 19.46 3.92 -10.48
C ALA A 315 18.25 4.36 -9.62
N VAL A 316 17.33 5.13 -10.21
CA VAL A 316 16.03 5.48 -9.59
C VAL A 316 14.91 4.63 -10.18
N ALA A 317 14.02 4.11 -9.32
CA ALA A 317 12.83 3.38 -9.73
C ALA A 317 11.57 3.98 -9.09
N LEU A 318 10.52 4.17 -9.89
CA LEU A 318 9.20 4.54 -9.37
C LEU A 318 8.47 3.29 -8.87
N ARG A 319 7.89 3.38 -7.68
CA ARG A 319 7.06 2.33 -7.09
C ARG A 319 5.75 2.94 -6.61
N GLN A 320 4.69 2.18 -6.77
CA GLN A 320 3.36 2.55 -6.33
C GLN A 320 3.15 2.02 -4.90
N ALA A 321 3.15 2.90 -3.91
CA ALA A 321 3.24 2.45 -2.53
C ALA A 321 1.89 1.97 -1.99
N THR A 322 0.79 2.66 -2.35
CA THR A 322 -0.52 2.45 -1.73
C THR A 322 -1.65 2.21 -2.75
N ASN A 323 -2.82 1.83 -2.23
CA ASN A 323 -4.10 1.96 -2.92
C ASN A 323 -4.46 3.44 -3.17
N THR A 324 -5.52 3.66 -3.94
CA THR A 324 -6.15 4.98 -4.05
C THR A 324 -7.20 5.19 -2.96
N LEU A 325 -7.37 6.45 -2.57
CA LEU A 325 -8.56 6.95 -1.88
C LEU A 325 -9.18 8.05 -2.72
N ARG A 326 -10.50 8.15 -2.68
CA ARG A 326 -11.24 9.25 -3.30
C ARG A 326 -11.38 10.39 -2.31
N LEU A 327 -11.06 11.60 -2.76
CA LEU A 327 -11.06 12.81 -1.93
C LEU A 327 -11.82 13.93 -2.63
N SER A 328 -12.86 14.43 -1.96
CA SER A 328 -13.46 15.73 -2.27
C SER A 328 -12.60 16.85 -1.70
N LEU A 329 -12.21 17.80 -2.54
CA LEU A 329 -11.36 18.95 -2.20
C LEU A 329 -12.15 20.06 -1.48
N CYS A 330 -12.95 19.68 -0.49
CA CYS A 330 -13.68 20.56 0.41
C CYS A 330 -13.78 19.93 1.81
N ASN A 331 -14.05 20.76 2.83
CA ASN A 331 -14.32 20.27 4.18
C ASN A 331 -15.77 19.81 4.26
N TRP A 332 -16.02 18.66 4.90
CA TRP A 332 -17.38 18.22 5.25
C TRP A 332 -18.01 19.15 6.31
N PRO A 333 -19.32 19.47 6.22
CA PRO A 333 -20.25 19.11 5.15
C PRO A 333 -20.01 19.90 3.86
N CYS A 334 -19.88 19.19 2.74
CA CYS A 334 -19.82 19.80 1.40
C CYS A 334 -20.34 18.83 0.33
N THR A 335 -20.78 19.37 -0.80
CA THR A 335 -21.25 18.57 -1.93
C THR A 335 -20.07 18.14 -2.79
N ALA A 336 -19.87 16.83 -2.91
CA ALA A 336 -18.91 16.26 -3.85
C ALA A 336 -19.42 16.47 -5.29
N THR A 337 -18.57 16.96 -6.17
CA THR A 337 -18.81 17.12 -7.61
C THR A 337 -17.71 16.42 -8.41
N ALA A 338 -17.90 16.22 -9.71
CA ALA A 338 -16.89 15.59 -10.56
C ALA A 338 -15.62 16.43 -10.66
N GLU A 339 -15.76 17.75 -10.54
CA GLU A 339 -14.73 18.77 -10.69
C GLU A 339 -13.92 18.98 -9.40
N ASN A 340 -14.54 18.79 -8.23
CA ASN A 340 -13.85 18.94 -6.95
C ASN A 340 -13.37 17.60 -6.36
N THR A 341 -13.55 16.48 -7.07
CA THR A 341 -13.18 15.16 -6.56
C THR A 341 -12.01 14.56 -7.32
N VAL A 342 -11.03 14.06 -6.57
CA VAL A 342 -9.77 13.49 -7.08
C VAL A 342 -9.49 12.12 -6.46
N LEU A 343 -8.56 11.36 -7.04
CA LEU A 343 -7.94 10.22 -6.37
C LEU A 343 -6.57 10.61 -5.85
N ILE A 344 -6.27 10.17 -4.63
CA ILE A 344 -4.96 10.31 -4.01
C ILE A 344 -4.34 8.95 -3.75
N SER A 345 -3.03 8.85 -3.95
CA SER A 345 -2.21 7.70 -3.58
C SER A 345 -0.81 8.16 -3.17
N ILE A 346 -0.04 7.32 -2.49
CA ILE A 346 1.38 7.56 -2.25
C ILE A 346 2.21 6.73 -3.20
N ILE A 347 3.20 7.36 -3.80
CA ILE A 347 4.24 6.73 -4.60
C ILE A 347 5.58 6.83 -3.88
N HIS A 348 6.47 5.89 -4.18
CA HIS A 348 7.88 6.00 -3.82
C HIS A 348 8.74 6.26 -5.05
N VAL A 349 9.66 7.20 -4.90
CA VAL A 349 10.84 7.34 -5.75
C VAL A 349 11.97 6.62 -5.01
N LYS A 350 12.28 5.41 -5.45
CA LYS A 350 13.31 4.57 -4.84
C LYS A 350 14.67 4.98 -5.40
N HIS A 351 15.54 5.49 -4.55
CA HIS A 351 16.93 5.81 -4.86
C HIS A 351 17.83 4.65 -4.41
N ALA A 352 18.69 4.17 -5.30
CA ALA A 352 19.70 3.18 -4.94
C ALA A 352 20.88 3.87 -4.22
N GLU A 353 20.88 3.85 -2.89
CA GLU A 353 21.95 4.42 -2.07
C GLU A 353 22.87 3.30 -1.53
N GLY A 354 23.81 2.86 -2.35
CA GLY A 354 24.68 1.72 -2.03
C GLY A 354 23.87 0.45 -1.76
N TYR A 355 23.97 -0.10 -0.55
CA TYR A 355 23.25 -1.32 -0.15
C TYR A 355 21.90 -1.05 0.52
N ARG A 356 21.57 0.21 0.83
CA ARG A 356 20.31 0.57 1.50
C ARG A 356 19.47 1.47 0.58
N PRO A 357 18.29 1.05 0.13
CA PRO A 357 17.46 1.89 -0.70
C PRO A 357 16.81 3.01 0.13
N TYR A 358 16.83 4.24 -0.38
CA TYR A 358 16.04 5.33 0.19
C TYR A 358 14.74 5.49 -0.60
N TYR A 359 13.60 5.46 0.10
CA TYR A 359 12.27 5.63 -0.50
C TYR A 359 11.73 7.03 -0.23
N GLU A 360 11.94 7.93 -1.18
CA GLU A 360 11.31 9.25 -1.16
C GLU A 360 9.81 9.09 -1.43
N ARG A 361 8.96 9.53 -0.50
CA ARG A 361 7.50 9.35 -0.58
C ARG A 361 6.83 10.62 -1.10
N ARG A 362 5.87 10.49 -2.01
CA ARG A 362 5.09 11.63 -2.55
C ARG A 362 3.62 11.25 -2.71
N VAL A 363 2.72 12.20 -2.51
CA VAL A 363 1.32 12.07 -2.90
C VAL A 363 1.22 12.30 -4.41
N LEU A 364 0.61 11.34 -5.10
CA LEU A 364 0.19 11.45 -6.49
C LEU A 364 -1.32 11.75 -6.49
N VAL A 365 -1.71 12.79 -7.21
CA VAL A 365 -3.12 13.19 -7.38
C VAL A 365 -3.51 12.98 -8.83
N THR A 366 -4.60 12.24 -9.05
CA THR A 366 -5.18 12.02 -10.37
C THR A 366 -6.64 12.48 -10.43
N THR A 367 -7.19 12.65 -11.64
CA THR A 367 -8.64 12.76 -11.81
C THR A 367 -9.34 11.53 -11.25
N ALA A 368 -10.60 11.69 -10.83
CA ALA A 368 -11.43 10.61 -10.32
C ALA A 368 -12.19 9.83 -11.40
N GLN A 369 -12.06 10.27 -12.66
CA GLN A 369 -12.64 9.63 -13.83
C GLN A 369 -11.52 9.08 -14.73
N PHE A 370 -11.82 8.01 -15.46
CA PHE A 370 -10.95 7.49 -16.50
C PHE A 370 -10.69 8.59 -17.55
N PRO A 371 -9.45 8.79 -18.01
CA PRO A 371 -8.29 7.91 -17.89
C PRO A 371 -7.36 8.18 -16.68
N PHE A 372 -7.89 8.78 -15.61
CA PHE A 372 -7.18 9.09 -14.37
C PHE A 372 -5.95 9.94 -14.58
N ASP A 373 -6.10 11.08 -15.27
CA ASP A 373 -4.98 11.93 -15.62
C ASP A 373 -4.25 12.42 -14.36
N VAL A 374 -2.90 12.41 -14.40
CA VAL A 374 -2.09 12.91 -13.29
C VAL A 374 -2.15 14.42 -13.28
N ILE A 375 -2.82 14.99 -12.29
CA ILE A 375 -3.01 16.44 -12.18
C ILE A 375 -2.02 17.10 -11.24
N GLY A 376 -1.37 16.35 -10.34
CA GLY A 376 -0.33 16.91 -9.48
C GLY A 376 0.42 15.92 -8.61
N ILE A 377 1.56 16.38 -8.09
CA ILE A 377 2.48 15.62 -7.24
C ILE A 377 2.92 16.48 -6.06
N SER A 378 2.94 15.92 -4.85
CA SER A 378 3.44 16.62 -3.67
C SER A 378 4.98 16.77 -3.68
N PRO A 379 5.52 17.68 -2.86
CA PRO A 379 6.89 17.56 -2.38
C PRO A 379 7.13 16.25 -1.63
N SER A 380 8.40 15.91 -1.37
CA SER A 380 8.74 14.71 -0.57
C SER A 380 8.11 14.81 0.81
N LEU A 381 7.47 13.73 1.27
CA LEU A 381 6.87 13.63 2.59
C LEU A 381 7.96 13.26 3.62
N VAL A 382 7.76 13.54 4.90
CA VAL A 382 8.55 13.03 6.04
C VAL A 382 7.56 12.64 7.12
N TYR A 383 7.73 11.49 7.76
CA TYR A 383 6.81 11.06 8.82
C TYR A 383 7.40 11.42 10.18
N THR A 384 6.71 12.26 10.94
CA THR A 384 7.21 12.69 12.25
C THR A 384 7.40 11.48 13.18
N GLY A 385 8.55 11.36 13.84
CA GLY A 385 8.87 10.24 14.73
C GLY A 385 9.48 9.01 14.03
N THR A 386 9.87 9.13 12.77
CA THR A 386 10.72 8.15 12.07
C THR A 386 12.13 8.71 11.85
N ASP A 387 13.08 7.81 11.60
CA ASP A 387 14.41 8.17 11.09
C ASP A 387 14.39 8.01 9.56
N GLU A 388 14.86 9.02 8.82
CA GLU A 388 14.95 8.95 7.36
C GLU A 388 16.16 8.12 6.88
N GLN A 389 17.04 7.69 7.79
CA GLN A 389 18.06 6.67 7.51
C GLN A 389 17.49 5.25 7.49
N ASP A 390 16.34 5.03 8.12
CA ASP A 390 15.64 3.75 8.06
C ASP A 390 14.93 3.61 6.70
N VAL A 391 14.89 2.37 6.20
CA VAL A 391 14.09 2.04 5.02
C VAL A 391 12.61 2.00 5.41
N LEU A 392 11.86 3.01 4.96
CA LEU A 392 10.42 3.13 5.21
C LEU A 392 9.59 2.66 4.01
N TYR A 393 8.71 1.69 4.23
CA TYR A 393 7.81 1.15 3.21
C TYR A 393 6.37 1.58 3.47
N THR A 394 5.91 2.66 2.84
CA THR A 394 4.47 2.98 2.83
C THR A 394 3.69 1.87 2.12
N MET A 395 2.63 1.37 2.74
CA MET A 395 1.89 0.19 2.27
C MET A 395 0.43 0.48 1.94
N SER A 396 -0.24 1.29 2.76
CA SER A 396 -1.70 1.45 2.67
C SER A 396 -2.16 2.86 3.05
N LEU A 397 -3.30 3.25 2.47
CA LEU A 397 -4.09 4.41 2.86
C LEU A 397 -5.52 3.98 3.16
N THR A 398 -6.08 4.44 4.27
CA THR A 398 -7.50 4.27 4.58
C THR A 398 -8.05 5.49 5.32
N TRP A 399 -9.33 5.80 5.16
CA TRP A 399 -10.00 6.82 5.96
C TRP A 399 -10.20 6.33 7.40
N ASP A 400 -9.95 7.14 8.42
CA ASP A 400 -10.41 6.81 9.78
C ASP A 400 -11.90 7.19 9.91
N SER A 401 -12.76 6.27 9.48
CA SER A 401 -14.23 6.43 9.50
C SER A 401 -14.84 6.50 10.91
N ARG A 402 -14.01 6.41 11.96
CA ARG A 402 -14.43 6.46 13.36
C ARG A 402 -14.45 7.86 13.96
N GLN A 403 -14.13 8.90 13.19
CA GLN A 403 -14.16 10.30 13.62
C GLN A 403 -15.58 10.87 13.89
N GLY A 404 -16.52 10.01 14.29
CA GLY A 404 -17.95 10.31 14.39
C GLY A 404 -18.64 10.23 13.01
N PRO A 405 -19.90 9.78 12.97
CA PRO A 405 -20.70 9.80 11.75
C PRO A 405 -20.72 11.20 11.14
N ARG A 406 -20.59 11.29 9.82
CA ARG A 406 -20.69 12.57 9.09
C ARG A 406 -22.01 13.31 9.36
N LYS A 407 -23.08 12.58 9.74
CA LYS A 407 -24.37 13.13 10.20
C LYS A 407 -24.33 13.81 11.58
N ASP A 408 -23.39 13.46 12.45
CA ASP A 408 -23.32 13.96 13.84
C ASP A 408 -22.26 15.06 14.03
N ARG A 409 -21.60 15.50 12.94
CA ARG A 409 -20.50 16.48 13.00
C ARG A 409 -20.93 17.95 12.90
N GLU A 410 -22.23 18.22 12.78
CA GLU A 410 -22.74 19.61 12.79
C GLU A 410 -22.54 20.31 14.14
N ASP A 411 -22.28 19.58 15.23
CA ASP A 411 -22.31 20.15 16.59
C ASP A 411 -20.95 20.14 17.35
N VAL A 412 -19.86 19.63 16.76
CA VAL A 412 -18.64 19.26 17.51
C VAL A 412 -17.66 20.43 17.77
N TYR A 413 -18.06 21.69 17.53
CA TYR A 413 -17.28 22.87 17.97
C TYR A 413 -17.97 23.75 19.03
N SER A 414 -19.07 23.29 19.63
CA SER A 414 -19.57 23.86 20.89
C SER A 414 -19.13 22.97 22.06
N MET A 415 -18.09 23.37 22.79
CA MET A 415 -17.71 22.70 24.04
C MET A 415 -18.78 22.95 25.11
N ASP A 416 -19.64 21.96 25.38
CA ASP A 416 -20.37 21.90 26.65
C ASP A 416 -19.86 20.72 27.49
N LYS A 417 -19.28 21.06 28.65
CA LYS A 417 -18.65 20.14 29.61
C LYS A 417 -19.66 19.42 30.53
N SER A 418 -20.96 19.55 30.25
CA SER A 418 -22.04 19.04 31.11
C SER A 418 -22.40 17.56 30.93
N LYS A 419 -21.97 16.88 29.84
CA LYS A 419 -22.45 15.53 29.49
C LYS A 419 -21.72 14.34 30.15
N TYR A 420 -20.81 14.55 31.11
CA TYR A 420 -20.25 13.48 31.94
C TYR A 420 -21.13 13.14 33.16
N ALA A 421 -22.44 13.00 32.97
CA ALA A 421 -23.36 12.52 34.00
C ALA A 421 -23.94 11.16 33.58
N VAL A 422 -23.54 10.13 34.33
CA VAL A 422 -24.07 8.77 34.27
C VAL A 422 -25.52 8.75 34.76
N LYS A 423 -26.40 8.00 34.09
CA LYS A 423 -27.52 7.30 34.74
C LYS A 423 -27.99 6.08 33.94
N SER A 424 -28.19 4.99 34.68
CA SER A 424 -28.74 3.70 34.31
C SER A 424 -30.27 3.71 34.29
N GLN A 425 -30.89 2.82 33.50
CA GLN A 425 -31.91 1.85 33.97
C GLN A 425 -32.49 0.99 32.83
N MET A 426 -32.88 -0.23 33.23
CA MET A 426 -33.45 -1.38 32.49
C MET A 426 -34.98 -1.27 32.34
N THR A 427 -35.55 -2.08 31.42
CA THR A 427 -36.75 -2.96 31.52
C THR A 427 -36.98 -3.56 30.10
N GLU A 428 -36.89 -4.86 29.79
CA GLU A 428 -37.63 -6.10 30.13
C GLU A 428 -39.02 -6.27 29.46
N ASP A 429 -39.24 -7.52 28.99
CA ASP A 429 -40.47 -8.25 28.59
C ASP A 429 -41.05 -8.03 27.17
N ASP A 430 -41.59 -9.02 26.42
CA ASP A 430 -41.54 -10.50 26.36
C ASP A 430 -42.34 -10.95 25.09
N VAL A 431 -42.39 -12.26 24.79
CA VAL A 431 -43.45 -13.03 24.05
C VAL A 431 -43.00 -13.86 22.82
N SER A 432 -43.58 -15.06 22.82
CA SER A 432 -43.23 -16.40 22.34
C SER A 432 -43.58 -16.82 20.90
N SER A 433 -43.17 -18.06 20.65
CA SER A 433 -43.26 -19.01 19.52
C SER A 433 -44.65 -19.44 19.05
N ASP A 434 -44.74 -20.01 17.83
CA ASP A 434 -44.91 -21.46 17.62
C ASP A 434 -44.91 -21.86 16.13
N GLU A 435 -44.32 -23.05 15.89
CA GLU A 435 -44.14 -23.78 14.62
C GLU A 435 -45.38 -24.61 14.24
N GLN A 436 -45.57 -24.89 12.93
CA GLN A 436 -46.29 -26.08 12.46
C GLN A 436 -45.68 -26.64 11.14
N GLU A 437 -45.68 -27.98 11.07
CA GLU A 437 -45.00 -28.90 10.15
C GLU A 437 -45.57 -29.04 8.72
N ALA A 438 -44.75 -29.69 7.89
CA ALA A 438 -44.80 -29.95 6.44
C ALA A 438 -45.89 -30.93 5.93
N PRO A 439 -45.95 -31.15 4.59
CA PRO A 439 -45.67 -32.50 4.08
C PRO A 439 -44.85 -32.59 2.77
N GLU A 440 -44.46 -33.83 2.47
CA GLU A 440 -43.34 -34.35 1.64
C GLU A 440 -43.39 -34.23 0.10
N GLU A 441 -42.20 -34.52 -0.46
CA GLU A 441 -41.67 -34.47 -1.84
C GLU A 441 -42.39 -35.31 -2.93
N PRO A 442 -41.94 -35.14 -4.21
CA PRO A 442 -41.45 -36.34 -4.90
C PRO A 442 -40.02 -36.19 -5.47
N LYS A 443 -39.27 -37.28 -5.27
CA LYS A 443 -37.87 -37.52 -5.59
C LYS A 443 -37.55 -37.34 -7.08
N LYS A 444 -36.50 -36.56 -7.37
CA LYS A 444 -35.72 -36.69 -8.61
C LYS A 444 -34.30 -37.11 -8.24
N GLU A 445 -33.98 -38.30 -8.72
CA GLU A 445 -32.69 -38.97 -8.68
C GLU A 445 -31.57 -38.02 -9.14
N LYS A 446 -30.77 -37.53 -8.20
CA LYS A 446 -29.58 -36.72 -8.47
C LYS A 446 -28.37 -37.63 -8.46
N ILE A 447 -27.66 -37.65 -9.59
CA ILE A 447 -26.26 -38.07 -9.66
C ILE A 447 -25.49 -37.20 -8.66
N GLU A 448 -25.14 -37.78 -7.52
CA GLU A 448 -24.44 -37.09 -6.43
C GLU A 448 -23.01 -36.79 -6.86
N LYS A 449 -22.79 -35.59 -7.41
CA LYS A 449 -21.44 -35.05 -7.56
C LYS A 449 -20.88 -34.88 -6.14
N ARG A 450 -19.81 -35.61 -5.82
CA ARG A 450 -19.06 -35.41 -4.57
C ARG A 450 -18.59 -33.97 -4.51
N GLU A 451 -19.23 -33.19 -3.65
CA GLU A 451 -18.88 -31.80 -3.38
C GLU A 451 -17.50 -31.74 -2.72
N THR A 452 -16.62 -30.92 -3.29
CA THR A 452 -15.25 -30.70 -2.83
C THR A 452 -15.25 -30.00 -1.46
N ALA A 453 -14.15 -30.15 -0.70
CA ALA A 453 -14.01 -29.45 0.59
C ALA A 453 -14.08 -27.92 0.44
N GLN A 454 -13.64 -27.41 -0.71
CA GLN A 454 -13.70 -26.00 -1.05
C GLN A 454 -15.13 -25.54 -1.28
N GLU A 455 -15.93 -26.26 -2.07
CA GLU A 455 -17.35 -25.96 -2.28
C GLU A 455 -18.14 -25.94 -0.95
N LYS A 456 -17.88 -26.91 -0.06
CA LYS A 456 -18.48 -26.93 1.28
C LYS A 456 -18.09 -25.72 2.12
N LYS A 457 -16.82 -25.31 2.07
CA LYS A 457 -16.34 -24.09 2.76
C LYS A 457 -17.07 -22.85 2.22
N MET A 458 -17.20 -22.75 0.89
CA MET A 458 -17.84 -21.61 0.26
C MET A 458 -19.34 -21.52 0.55
N ARG A 459 -20.05 -22.66 0.55
CA ARG A 459 -21.47 -22.68 0.91
C ARG A 459 -21.68 -22.18 2.33
N LYS A 460 -20.90 -22.68 3.29
CA LYS A 460 -20.94 -22.21 4.69
C LYS A 460 -20.65 -20.71 4.82
N LEU A 461 -19.70 -20.20 4.04
CA LEU A 461 -19.37 -18.78 4.05
C LEU A 461 -20.54 -17.93 3.54
N HIS A 462 -21.21 -18.39 2.49
CA HIS A 462 -22.35 -17.69 1.89
C HIS A 462 -23.60 -17.74 2.79
N GLU A 463 -23.91 -18.90 3.37
CA GLU A 463 -24.98 -19.06 4.36
C GLU A 463 -24.75 -18.12 5.56
N LYS A 464 -23.52 -18.06 6.07
CA LYS A 464 -23.16 -17.14 7.16
C LYS A 464 -23.25 -15.68 6.74
N GLN A 465 -22.86 -15.33 5.51
CA GLN A 465 -23.02 -13.97 5.00
C GLN A 465 -24.49 -13.57 4.97
N GLN A 466 -25.36 -14.43 4.44
CA GLN A 466 -26.81 -14.18 4.38
C GLN A 466 -27.39 -14.01 5.79
N GLU A 467 -27.08 -14.93 6.71
CA GLU A 467 -27.51 -14.83 8.11
C GLU A 467 -27.06 -13.52 8.78
N LEU A 468 -25.81 -13.10 8.57
CA LEU A 468 -25.28 -11.86 9.11
C LEU A 468 -25.85 -10.62 8.43
N ALA A 469 -26.15 -10.68 7.13
CA ALA A 469 -26.80 -9.59 6.40
C ALA A 469 -28.25 -9.40 6.85
N ASP A 470 -28.97 -10.50 7.12
CA ASP A 470 -30.35 -10.47 7.61
C ASP A 470 -30.41 -9.96 9.07
N LYS A 471 -29.47 -10.38 9.93
CA LYS A 471 -29.35 -9.89 11.32
C LYS A 471 -28.89 -8.44 11.39
N ASN A 472 -27.92 -8.07 10.55
CA ASN A 472 -27.49 -6.69 10.40
C ASN A 472 -28.39 -6.00 9.38
N ILE A 473 -29.65 -5.73 9.77
CA ILE A 473 -30.49 -4.67 9.17
C ILE A 473 -29.81 -3.33 9.46
N PHE A 474 -28.61 -3.14 8.92
CA PHE A 474 -27.85 -1.92 8.96
C PHE A 474 -28.48 -1.08 7.87
N ARG A 475 -29.38 -0.19 8.32
CA ARG A 475 -29.86 1.00 7.62
C ARG A 475 -28.86 1.43 6.56
N ASP A 476 -29.30 1.28 5.31
CA ASP A 476 -29.04 2.20 4.21
C ASP A 476 -27.90 3.20 4.49
N TYR A 477 -26.69 2.81 4.14
CA TYR A 477 -25.70 3.76 3.64
C TYR A 477 -26.04 4.08 2.18
N THR A 478 -27.30 4.44 1.89
CA THR A 478 -27.65 5.11 0.65
C THR A 478 -27.35 6.59 0.83
N ILE A 479 -26.46 7.08 -0.02
CA ILE A 479 -26.13 8.49 -0.15
C ILE A 479 -27.30 9.16 -0.86
N GLU A 480 -28.05 10.00 -0.15
CA GLU A 480 -28.94 10.99 -0.76
C GLU A 480 -28.09 12.10 -1.41
N ASN A 481 -27.44 11.82 -2.54
CA ASN A 481 -26.97 12.87 -3.45
C ASN A 481 -26.83 12.36 -4.89
N PRO A 482 -27.70 12.78 -5.85
CA PRO A 482 -27.82 12.10 -7.14
C PRO A 482 -26.74 12.45 -8.18
N GLN A 483 -25.79 13.34 -7.89
CA GLN A 483 -24.93 13.90 -8.96
C GLN A 483 -23.53 13.29 -9.09
N LEU A 484 -23.12 12.39 -8.20
CA LEU A 484 -22.06 11.41 -8.47
C LEU A 484 -22.49 10.06 -7.96
N SER A 485 -22.73 9.12 -8.87
CA SER A 485 -23.05 7.70 -8.65
C SER A 485 -22.98 7.27 -7.17
N GLY A 486 -24.10 7.43 -6.45
CA GLY A 486 -24.21 7.31 -4.98
C GLY A 486 -24.01 5.90 -4.43
N ILE A 487 -22.86 5.29 -4.71
CA ILE A 487 -22.47 3.91 -4.33
C ILE A 487 -21.19 3.94 -3.47
N GLU A 488 -20.55 5.09 -3.31
CA GLU A 488 -19.22 5.15 -2.68
C GLU A 488 -19.31 5.24 -1.15
N SER A 489 -18.93 4.16 -0.49
CA SER A 489 -18.79 4.04 0.95
C SER A 489 -17.86 5.11 1.56
N ASP A 490 -18.17 5.53 2.80
CA ASP A 490 -17.30 6.37 3.65
C ASP A 490 -15.91 5.74 3.89
N TYR A 491 -15.75 4.44 3.61
CA TYR A 491 -14.46 3.75 3.67
C TYR A 491 -13.55 4.03 2.45
N TYR A 492 -14.10 4.53 1.34
CA TYR A 492 -13.35 4.87 0.12
C TYR A 492 -13.33 6.38 -0.19
N HIS A 493 -14.41 7.10 0.14
CA HIS A 493 -14.56 8.53 -0.13
C HIS A 493 -14.38 9.38 1.14
N GLY A 494 -13.46 10.37 1.09
CA GLY A 494 -13.17 11.34 2.15
C GLY A 494 -13.24 12.81 1.76
N TYR A 495 -13.12 13.67 2.76
CA TYR A 495 -13.09 15.14 2.67
C TYR A 495 -11.80 15.70 3.27
N LEU A 496 -11.48 16.97 3.00
CA LEU A 496 -10.22 17.59 3.44
C LEU A 496 -10.02 17.59 4.97
N ASN A 497 -11.10 17.68 5.74
CA ASN A 497 -11.08 17.65 7.20
C ASN A 497 -11.10 16.22 7.80
N ASP A 498 -11.25 15.18 6.97
CA ASP A 498 -11.13 13.80 7.41
C ASP A 498 -9.66 13.43 7.68
N VAL A 499 -9.47 12.29 8.35
CA VAL A 499 -8.15 11.76 8.74
C VAL A 499 -7.91 10.51 7.94
N VAL A 500 -6.71 10.43 7.40
CA VAL A 500 -6.19 9.29 6.66
C VAL A 500 -5.20 8.57 7.55
N LEU A 501 -5.35 7.26 7.68
CA LEU A 501 -4.35 6.38 8.25
C LEU A 501 -3.40 5.94 7.15
N ILE A 502 -2.11 6.10 7.41
CA ILE A 502 -1.01 5.68 6.55
C ILE A 502 -0.30 4.53 7.24
N GLY A 503 -0.46 3.31 6.74
CA GLY A 503 0.28 2.14 7.23
C GLY A 503 1.64 2.05 6.56
N PHE A 504 2.70 1.83 7.34
CA PHE A 504 4.05 1.69 6.78
C PHE A 504 4.96 0.77 7.61
N GLY A 505 5.85 0.05 6.91
CA GLY A 505 6.89 -0.79 7.50
C GLY A 505 8.20 -0.04 7.69
N ILE A 506 9.03 -0.53 8.61
CA ILE A 506 10.34 0.05 8.94
C ILE A 506 11.35 -1.09 8.95
N GLU A 507 12.33 -1.03 8.04
CA GLU A 507 13.43 -2.00 7.88
C GLU A 507 12.95 -3.47 7.71
N ASP A 508 11.73 -3.69 7.19
CA ASP A 508 11.08 -5.01 7.14
C ASP A 508 11.10 -5.73 8.51
N ARG A 509 11.04 -4.97 9.61
CA ARG A 509 11.10 -5.47 10.99
C ARG A 509 9.97 -4.94 11.86
N GLU A 510 9.63 -3.68 11.66
CA GLU A 510 8.61 -3.02 12.46
C GLU A 510 7.46 -2.52 11.60
N ALA A 511 6.32 -2.31 12.25
CA ALA A 511 5.10 -1.79 11.68
C ALA A 511 4.71 -0.49 12.40
N ALA A 512 4.25 0.49 11.64
CA ALA A 512 3.79 1.76 12.15
C ALA A 512 2.59 2.29 11.37
N VAL A 513 1.90 3.24 11.99
CA VAL A 513 0.81 4.01 11.40
C VAL A 513 0.98 5.48 11.71
N LEU A 514 0.64 6.32 10.74
CA LEU A 514 0.51 7.76 10.93
C LEU A 514 -0.89 8.17 10.51
N ASP A 515 -1.59 8.89 11.38
CA ASP A 515 -2.92 9.44 11.12
C ASP A 515 -2.81 10.95 10.87
N VAL A 516 -3.20 11.40 9.68
CA VAL A 516 -2.99 12.78 9.21
C VAL A 516 -4.27 13.35 8.64
N ARG A 517 -4.47 14.67 8.66
CA ARG A 517 -5.61 15.25 7.93
C ARG A 517 -5.40 15.12 6.43
N ALA A 518 -6.47 14.91 5.68
CA ALA A 518 -6.37 14.89 4.22
C ALA A 518 -5.87 16.22 3.65
N SER A 519 -6.26 17.36 4.24
CA SER A 519 -5.69 18.69 3.94
C SER A 519 -4.16 18.66 3.99
N ASP A 520 -3.61 18.04 5.03
CA ASP A 520 -2.17 17.97 5.27
C ASP A 520 -1.50 16.98 4.31
N LEU A 521 -2.23 16.16 3.57
CA LEU A 521 -1.67 15.36 2.47
C LEU A 521 -1.62 16.16 1.18
N VAL A 522 -2.70 16.85 0.83
CA VAL A 522 -2.86 17.51 -0.48
C VAL A 522 -2.53 19.00 -0.50
N GLU A 523 -2.11 19.58 0.62
CA GLU A 523 -1.51 20.92 0.60
C GLU A 523 -0.20 20.92 -0.22
N CYS A 524 0.11 22.03 -0.89
CA CYS A 524 1.33 22.24 -1.67
C CYS A 524 1.52 21.31 -2.87
N ILE A 525 0.45 20.72 -3.41
CA ILE A 525 0.53 19.92 -4.63
C ILE A 525 1.02 20.79 -5.79
N LYS A 526 2.08 20.37 -6.46
CA LYS A 526 2.53 20.98 -7.70
C LYS A 526 1.71 20.40 -8.83
N LYS A 527 1.04 21.27 -9.59
CA LYS A 527 0.32 20.85 -10.80
C LYS A 527 1.28 20.17 -11.77
N CYS A 528 0.82 19.09 -12.38
CA CYS A 528 1.50 18.49 -13.50
C CYS A 528 1.21 19.36 -14.74
N ALA A 529 2.19 20.13 -15.21
CA ALA A 529 2.08 20.79 -16.50
C ALA A 529 2.30 19.74 -17.61
N ASP A 530 1.51 19.82 -18.68
CA ASP A 530 1.52 18.88 -19.81
C ASP A 530 2.85 18.86 -20.62
#